data_AF-A0A7Y5B3R1-F1
#
_entry.id   AF-A0A7Y5B3R1-F1
#
_cell.length_a   1.000
_cell.length_b   1.000
_cell.length_c   1.000
_cell.angle_alpha   90.00
_cell.angle_beta   90.00
_cell.angle_gamma   90.00
#
_symmetry.space_group_name_H-M   'P 1'
#
loop_
_entity.id
_entity.type
_entity.pdbx_description
1 polymer ?
#
loop_
_entity_poly.entity_id
_entity_poly.type
_entity_poly.pdbx_seq_one_letter_code
_entity_poly.pdbx_strand_id
1 'polypeptide(L)'
;MQRKRTVKIVFGVVLILIIVWVADAGLAVRRMQSAKFEALEPSNFTILGFDAQIAEEKKWRVIVQNEVPAIYEAREEDFRAPDNPDTRGDAERKRIEANDVLRAMPTVLTEAHIASGRTKLKGRDALRGEYYALSLRLTEEGRSRLWTYCRNRVGQQMLLYVGDQAWSAPVITNEIASQLWLISRFSPFESSDLEIGPFFDEEIPEELLKAALKKP
;
A
#
# COMPACT_ATOMS: atom_id res chain seq x y z
N MET A 1 -18.43 -34.47 37.79
CA MET A 1 -18.51 -33.10 38.35
C MET A 1 -17.26 -32.24 38.05
N GLN A 2 -16.05 -32.80 37.94
CA GLN A 2 -14.80 -32.05 37.67
C GLN A 2 -14.76 -31.29 36.32
N ARG A 3 -15.30 -31.86 35.22
CA ARG A 3 -15.33 -31.22 33.89
C ARG A 3 -15.93 -29.81 33.88
N LYS A 4 -16.99 -29.57 34.67
CA LYS A 4 -17.68 -28.25 34.73
C LYS A 4 -16.85 -27.18 35.45
N ARG A 5 -15.97 -27.55 36.39
CA ARG A 5 -15.05 -26.60 37.06
C ARG A 5 -13.88 -26.24 36.16
N THR A 6 -13.29 -27.22 35.48
CA THR A 6 -12.19 -26.98 34.52
C THR A 6 -12.64 -26.06 33.38
N VAL A 7 -13.83 -26.28 32.80
CA VAL A 7 -14.36 -25.43 31.73
C VAL A 7 -14.55 -23.98 32.19
N LYS A 8 -15.02 -23.73 33.42
CA LYS A 8 -15.17 -22.36 33.96
C LYS A 8 -13.83 -21.66 34.16
N ILE A 9 -12.81 -22.39 34.64
CA ILE A 9 -11.46 -21.84 34.83
C ILE A 9 -10.84 -21.51 33.47
N VAL A 10 -10.89 -22.44 32.52
CA VAL A 10 -10.37 -22.23 31.16
C VAL A 10 -11.07 -21.04 30.50
N PHE A 11 -12.40 -20.95 30.60
CA PHE A 11 -13.15 -19.82 30.07
C PHE A 11 -12.73 -18.49 30.70
N GLY A 12 -12.54 -18.45 32.03
CA GLY A 12 -12.06 -17.27 32.74
C GLY A 12 -10.67 -16.83 32.29
N VAL A 13 -9.75 -17.79 32.12
CA VAL A 13 -8.38 -17.50 31.62
C VAL A 13 -8.42 -16.99 30.18
N VAL A 14 -9.19 -17.63 29.31
CA VAL A 14 -9.34 -17.18 27.91
C VAL A 14 -9.93 -15.77 27.85
N LEU A 15 -10.95 -15.47 28.66
CA LEU A 15 -11.55 -14.14 28.71
C LEU A 15 -10.54 -13.08 29.17
N ILE A 16 -9.73 -13.38 30.19
CA ILE A 16 -8.68 -12.46 30.66
C ILE A 16 -7.63 -12.23 29.56
N LEU A 17 -7.18 -13.29 28.88
CA LEU A 17 -6.23 -13.16 27.77
C LEU A 17 -6.79 -12.29 26.64
N ILE A 18 -8.08 -12.46 26.30
CA ILE A 18 -8.75 -11.61 25.31
C ILE A 18 -8.78 -10.15 25.78
N ILE A 19 -9.13 -9.88 27.04
CA ILE A 19 -9.17 -8.50 27.58
C ILE A 19 -7.79 -7.86 27.55
N VAL A 20 -6.75 -8.58 27.96
CA VAL A 20 -5.36 -8.10 27.94
C VAL A 20 -4.93 -7.80 26.50
N TRP A 21 -5.24 -8.68 25.55
CA TRP A 21 -4.94 -8.48 24.14
C TRP A 21 -5.66 -7.25 23.56
N VAL A 22 -6.95 -7.06 23.86
CA VAL A 22 -7.72 -5.88 23.43
C VAL A 22 -7.15 -4.59 24.04
N ALA A 23 -6.76 -4.62 25.33
CA ALA A 23 -6.16 -3.47 25.98
C ALA A 23 -4.82 -3.07 25.36
N ASP A 24 -3.95 -4.05 25.07
CA ASP A 24 -2.66 -3.83 24.41
C ASP A 24 -2.84 -3.27 22.98
N ALA A 25 -3.72 -3.89 22.19
CA ALA A 25 -4.06 -3.40 20.84
C ALA A 25 -4.60 -1.96 20.87
N GLY A 26 -5.48 -1.63 21.82
CA GLY A 26 -6.02 -0.29 21.98
C GLY A 26 -4.95 0.75 22.33
N LEU A 27 -3.99 0.40 23.17
CA LEU A 27 -2.84 1.26 23.49
C LEU A 27 -1.94 1.47 22.28
N ALA A 28 -1.69 0.41 21.50
CA ALA A 28 -0.88 0.50 20.28
C ALA A 28 -1.52 1.43 19.25
N VAL A 29 -2.82 1.28 18.98
CA VAL A 29 -3.57 2.18 18.06
C VAL A 29 -3.46 3.63 18.53
N ARG A 30 -3.59 3.90 19.83
CA ARG A 30 -3.49 5.26 20.36
C ARG A 30 -2.10 5.86 20.18
N ARG A 31 -1.03 5.08 20.39
CA ARG A 31 0.35 5.53 20.15
C ARG A 31 0.58 5.86 18.68
N MET A 32 0.09 4.99 17.78
CA MET A 32 0.21 5.16 16.33
C MET A 32 -0.57 6.39 15.83
N GLN A 33 -1.73 6.69 16.43
CA GLN A 33 -2.52 7.88 16.10
C GLN A 33 -1.84 9.20 16.45
N SER A 34 -0.99 9.21 17.48
CA SER A 34 -0.26 10.38 17.94
C SER A 34 1.14 10.50 17.34
N ALA A 35 1.60 9.48 16.62
CA ALA A 35 2.95 9.46 16.07
C ALA A 35 3.07 10.49 14.93
N LYS A 36 3.99 11.44 15.11
CA LYS A 36 4.46 12.32 14.03
C LYS A 36 5.70 11.68 13.45
N PHE A 37 5.68 11.45 12.15
CA PHE A 37 6.78 10.82 11.45
C PHE A 37 7.60 11.86 10.72
N GLU A 38 8.92 11.74 10.79
CA GLU A 38 9.82 12.55 9.97
C GLU A 38 9.65 12.19 8.49
N ALA A 39 9.86 13.19 7.63
CA ALA A 39 9.83 13.00 6.19
C ALA A 39 10.95 12.02 5.78
N LEU A 40 10.60 11.05 4.94
CA LEU A 40 11.55 10.05 4.46
C LEU A 40 12.14 10.49 3.12
N GLU A 41 13.44 10.27 2.96
CA GLU A 41 14.06 10.37 1.65
C GLU A 41 13.71 9.12 0.81
N PRO A 42 13.46 9.29 -0.50
CA PRO A 42 13.29 8.15 -1.39
C PRO A 42 14.51 7.26 -1.41
N SER A 43 14.29 5.95 -1.52
CA SER A 43 15.32 4.93 -1.65
C SER A 43 15.05 4.01 -2.86
N ASN A 44 15.84 2.95 -3.01
CA ASN A 44 15.70 1.98 -4.08
C ASN A 44 14.32 1.31 -4.09
N PHE A 45 13.71 0.98 -2.94
CA PHE A 45 12.32 0.55 -2.89
C PHE A 45 11.51 1.61 -2.16
N THR A 46 10.63 2.30 -2.88
CA THR A 46 9.90 3.44 -2.32
C THR A 46 8.42 3.34 -2.62
N ILE A 47 7.60 3.51 -1.59
CA ILE A 47 6.16 3.69 -1.76
C ILE A 47 5.85 5.16 -1.52
N LEU A 48 5.46 5.84 -2.59
CA LEU A 48 5.06 7.24 -2.57
C LEU A 48 3.55 7.38 -2.40
N GLY A 49 3.16 8.44 -1.73
CA GLY A 49 1.80 8.91 -1.71
C GLY A 49 1.52 9.82 -2.90
N PHE A 50 0.54 9.51 -3.76
CA PHE A 50 0.14 10.42 -4.83
C PHE A 50 -0.90 11.40 -4.28
N ASP A 51 -0.42 12.46 -3.62
CA ASP A 51 -1.28 13.44 -2.97
C ASP A 51 -2.07 14.23 -4.03
N ALA A 52 -3.40 14.21 -3.91
CA ALA A 52 -4.31 14.85 -4.86
C ALA A 52 -4.07 16.36 -4.99
N GLN A 53 -3.67 17.05 -3.92
CA GLN A 53 -3.44 18.50 -3.96
C GLN A 53 -2.20 18.84 -4.79
N ILE A 54 -1.11 18.11 -4.56
CA ILE A 54 0.14 18.26 -5.32
C ILE A 54 -0.08 17.87 -6.77
N ALA A 55 -0.82 16.77 -7.01
CA ALA A 55 -1.16 16.34 -8.34
C ALA A 55 -2.04 17.36 -9.09
N GLU A 56 -3.01 17.99 -8.43
CA GLU A 56 -3.84 19.03 -9.05
C GLU A 56 -3.03 20.29 -9.37
N GLU A 57 -2.21 20.77 -8.43
CA GLU A 57 -1.34 21.94 -8.62
C GLU A 57 -0.37 21.75 -9.79
N LYS A 58 0.26 20.57 -9.86
CA LYS A 58 1.19 20.22 -10.94
C LYS A 58 0.50 19.70 -12.20
N LYS A 59 -0.82 19.59 -12.19
CA LYS A 59 -1.63 18.97 -13.24
C LYS A 59 -1.13 17.56 -13.60
N TRP A 60 -0.73 16.75 -12.64
CA TRP A 60 -0.24 15.39 -12.86
C TRP A 60 -1.35 14.35 -12.77
N ARG A 61 -1.28 13.33 -13.62
CA ARG A 61 -2.14 12.13 -13.54
C ARG A 61 -1.35 10.86 -13.75
N VAL A 62 -1.74 9.82 -13.02
CA VAL A 62 -1.24 8.46 -13.24
C VAL A 62 -2.06 7.82 -14.36
N ILE A 63 -1.37 7.34 -15.38
CA ILE A 63 -1.96 6.56 -16.48
C ILE A 63 -1.25 5.21 -16.48
N VAL A 64 -2.01 4.14 -16.32
CA VAL A 64 -1.48 2.77 -16.40
C VAL A 64 -1.59 2.31 -17.85
N GLN A 65 -0.44 2.12 -18.51
CA GLN A 65 -0.35 1.59 -19.88
C GLN A 65 0.46 0.31 -19.84
N ASN A 66 -0.04 -0.76 -20.47
CA ASN A 66 0.62 -2.07 -20.47
C ASN A 66 1.05 -2.51 -19.06
N GLU A 67 0.18 -2.31 -18.07
CA GLU A 67 0.39 -2.69 -16.66
C GLU A 67 1.49 -1.91 -15.93
N VAL A 68 2.18 -0.99 -16.61
CA VAL A 68 3.18 -0.11 -16.02
C VAL A 68 2.54 1.27 -15.79
N PRO A 69 2.52 1.76 -14.54
CA PRO A 69 2.08 3.12 -14.26
C PRO A 69 3.11 4.13 -14.78
N ALA A 70 2.63 5.15 -15.49
CA ALA A 70 3.41 6.31 -15.87
C ALA A 70 2.67 7.59 -15.49
N ILE A 71 3.42 8.64 -15.17
CA ILE A 71 2.86 9.92 -14.75
C ILE A 71 3.01 10.91 -15.90
N TYR A 72 1.91 11.59 -16.19
CA TYR A 72 1.81 12.54 -17.27
C TYR A 72 1.28 13.88 -16.77
N GLU A 73 1.73 14.95 -17.39
CA GLU A 73 1.11 16.26 -17.26
C GLU A 73 -0.22 16.27 -18.05
N ALA A 74 -1.33 16.46 -17.34
CA ALA A 74 -2.67 16.60 -17.87
C ALA A 74 -2.88 18.03 -18.40
N ARG A 75 -3.50 18.15 -19.57
CA ARG A 75 -3.98 19.46 -20.07
C ARG A 75 -5.37 19.75 -19.51
N GLU A 76 -5.77 21.02 -19.49
CA GLU A 76 -7.10 21.46 -19.01
C GLU A 76 -8.28 20.75 -19.70
N GLU A 77 -8.08 20.29 -20.94
CA GLU A 77 -9.06 19.53 -21.72
C GLU A 77 -9.32 18.12 -21.17
N ASP A 78 -8.37 17.51 -20.44
CA ASP A 78 -8.53 16.19 -19.81
C ASP A 78 -9.46 16.23 -18.55
N PHE A 79 -9.92 17.40 -18.13
CA PHE A 79 -10.87 17.58 -17.01
C PHE A 79 -12.34 17.65 -17.43
N ARG A 80 -12.63 17.71 -18.74
CA ARG A 80 -14.01 17.61 -19.28
C ARG A 80 -14.27 16.22 -19.83
N ALA A 81 -15.51 15.73 -19.67
CA ALA A 81 -15.96 14.56 -20.39
C ALA A 81 -15.88 14.87 -21.90
N PRO A 82 -15.20 14.04 -22.72
CA PRO A 82 -15.03 14.34 -24.14
C PRO A 82 -16.38 14.22 -24.85
N ASP A 83 -16.74 15.22 -25.65
CA ASP A 83 -17.94 15.22 -26.49
C ASP A 83 -17.85 14.20 -27.64
N ASN A 84 -16.66 13.65 -27.92
CA ASN A 84 -16.45 12.65 -28.96
C ASN A 84 -15.33 11.67 -28.58
N PRO A 85 -15.58 10.34 -28.52
CA PRO A 85 -14.60 9.33 -28.10
C PRO A 85 -13.43 9.13 -29.09
N ASP A 86 -13.60 9.55 -30.36
CA ASP A 86 -12.59 9.39 -31.41
C ASP A 86 -11.56 10.54 -31.49
N THR A 87 -11.76 11.61 -30.70
CA THR A 87 -10.78 12.72 -30.59
C THR A 87 -9.82 12.52 -29.41
N ARG A 88 -9.46 11.28 -29.07
CA ARG A 88 -8.26 11.03 -28.27
C ARG A 88 -7.05 11.24 -29.18
N GLY A 89 -6.70 12.50 -29.40
CA GLY A 89 -5.41 12.84 -29.99
C GLY A 89 -4.32 12.29 -29.09
N ASP A 90 -3.54 11.33 -29.58
CA ASP A 90 -2.24 10.90 -29.04
C ASP A 90 -1.18 12.03 -29.18
N ALA A 91 -1.58 13.27 -28.96
CA ALA A 91 -0.74 14.46 -29.08
C ALA A 91 -0.06 14.75 -27.75
N GLU A 92 1.22 14.38 -27.66
CA GLU A 92 2.23 14.90 -26.70
C GLU A 92 1.76 15.08 -25.26
N ARG A 93 1.34 13.99 -24.60
CA ARG A 93 1.35 13.96 -23.14
C ARG A 93 2.80 13.93 -22.67
N LYS A 94 3.26 15.00 -22.02
CA LYS A 94 4.62 15.04 -21.46
C LYS A 94 4.69 14.06 -20.30
N ARG A 95 5.46 12.98 -20.49
CA ARG A 95 5.80 12.05 -19.41
C ARG A 95 6.69 12.79 -18.42
N ILE A 96 6.34 12.70 -17.14
CA ILE A 96 7.15 13.26 -16.05
C ILE A 96 8.24 12.27 -15.69
N GLU A 97 9.46 12.77 -15.50
CA GLU A 97 10.58 11.94 -15.07
C GLU A 97 10.39 11.48 -13.62
N ALA A 98 10.83 10.26 -13.33
CA ALA A 98 10.68 9.67 -12.01
C ALA A 98 11.32 10.53 -10.90
N ASN A 99 12.45 11.16 -11.17
CA ASN A 99 13.15 12.03 -10.22
C ASN A 99 12.30 13.24 -9.80
N ASP A 100 11.52 13.82 -10.72
CA ASP A 100 10.62 14.93 -10.40
C ASP A 100 9.48 14.47 -9.50
N VAL A 101 8.97 13.26 -9.73
CA VAL A 101 7.91 12.63 -8.92
C VAL A 101 8.43 12.31 -7.53
N LEU A 102 9.60 11.66 -7.44
CA LEU A 102 10.23 11.26 -6.18
C LEU A 102 10.55 12.47 -5.27
N ARG A 103 10.86 13.63 -5.87
CA ARG A 103 11.09 14.88 -5.12
C ARG A 103 9.81 15.60 -4.72
N ALA A 104 8.76 15.48 -5.51
CA ALA A 104 7.52 16.20 -5.31
C ALA A 104 6.55 15.48 -4.36
N MET A 105 6.54 14.15 -4.40
CA MET A 105 5.57 13.34 -3.69
C MET A 105 6.10 12.88 -2.32
N PRO A 106 5.24 12.84 -1.30
CA PRO A 106 5.65 12.37 0.02
C PRO A 106 6.00 10.87 -0.01
N THR A 107 7.18 10.53 0.50
CA THR A 107 7.57 9.14 0.75
C THR A 107 6.84 8.59 1.97
N VAL A 108 6.07 7.52 1.77
CA VAL A 108 5.30 6.86 2.83
C VAL A 108 6.08 5.72 3.45
N LEU A 109 6.68 4.85 2.61
CA LEU A 109 7.48 3.70 3.04
C LEU A 109 8.73 3.56 2.18
N THR A 110 9.76 2.96 2.76
CA THR A 110 11.00 2.53 2.10
C THR A 110 11.32 1.08 2.49
N GLU A 111 12.37 0.46 1.94
CA GLU A 111 12.80 -0.89 2.33
C GLU A 111 13.05 -1.04 3.84
N ALA A 112 13.49 0.01 4.54
CA ALA A 112 13.69 0.00 6.00
C ALA A 112 12.40 -0.31 6.79
N HIS A 113 11.24 -0.10 6.17
CA HIS A 113 9.92 -0.32 6.76
C HIS A 113 9.33 -1.70 6.41
N ILE A 114 10.05 -2.51 5.64
CA ILE A 114 9.65 -3.86 5.23
C ILE A 114 10.32 -4.88 6.16
N ALA A 115 9.52 -5.66 6.89
CA ALA A 115 10.02 -6.70 7.80
C ALA A 115 10.24 -8.03 7.07
N SER A 116 9.33 -8.40 6.19
CA SER A 116 9.42 -9.63 5.37
C SER A 116 8.44 -9.53 4.20
N GLY A 117 8.55 -10.41 3.21
CA GLY A 117 7.54 -10.51 2.16
C GLY A 117 7.53 -11.86 1.47
N ARG A 118 6.53 -12.08 0.62
CA ARG A 118 6.38 -13.28 -0.20
C ARG A 118 5.57 -12.99 -1.44
N THR A 119 5.87 -13.68 -2.52
CA THR A 119 5.01 -13.75 -3.70
C THR A 119 3.89 -14.77 -3.44
N LYS A 120 2.66 -14.44 -3.86
CA LYS A 120 1.52 -15.35 -3.79
C LYS A 120 0.83 -15.42 -5.14
N LEU A 121 0.57 -16.64 -5.61
CA LEU A 121 -0.43 -16.88 -6.65
C LEU A 121 -1.81 -16.53 -6.10
N LYS A 122 -2.50 -15.58 -6.74
CA LYS A 122 -3.82 -15.10 -6.31
C LYS A 122 -4.97 -15.77 -7.04
N GLY A 123 -4.74 -16.17 -8.28
CA GLY A 123 -5.73 -16.90 -9.06
C GLY A 123 -5.33 -17.04 -10.52
N ARG A 124 -6.31 -17.45 -11.32
CA ARG A 124 -6.17 -17.61 -12.76
C ARG A 124 -7.28 -16.82 -13.46
N ASP A 125 -6.86 -15.89 -14.29
CA ASP A 125 -7.69 -15.19 -15.26
C ASP A 125 -7.84 -16.08 -16.52
N ALA A 126 -9.05 -16.18 -17.06
CA ALA A 126 -9.34 -17.02 -18.22
C ALA A 126 -8.65 -16.53 -19.51
N LEU A 127 -8.34 -15.23 -19.60
CA LEU A 127 -7.73 -14.60 -20.77
C LEU A 127 -6.21 -14.42 -20.62
N ARG A 128 -5.75 -14.15 -19.39
CA ARG A 128 -4.36 -13.77 -19.12
C ARG A 128 -3.56 -14.82 -18.35
N GLY A 129 -4.20 -15.89 -17.91
CA GLY A 129 -3.55 -16.94 -17.14
C GLY A 129 -3.40 -16.59 -15.68
N GLU A 130 -2.38 -17.13 -15.04
CA GLU A 130 -2.16 -16.97 -13.61
C GLU A 130 -1.73 -15.54 -13.26
N TYR A 131 -2.20 -15.05 -12.11
CA TYR A 131 -1.79 -13.75 -11.60
C TYR A 131 -1.35 -13.85 -10.15
N TYR A 132 -0.34 -13.05 -9.84
CA TYR A 132 0.43 -13.05 -8.62
C TYR A 132 0.25 -11.72 -7.89
N ALA A 133 0.52 -11.73 -6.59
CA ALA A 133 0.61 -10.52 -5.78
C ALA A 133 1.82 -10.58 -4.87
N LEU A 134 2.44 -9.43 -4.68
CA LEU A 134 3.49 -9.22 -3.69
C LEU A 134 2.83 -8.94 -2.32
N SER A 135 3.00 -9.85 -1.38
CA SER A 135 2.56 -9.71 0.01
C SER A 135 3.73 -9.24 0.88
N LEU A 136 3.65 -8.04 1.43
CA LEU A 136 4.67 -7.45 2.30
C LEU A 136 4.16 -7.37 3.74
N ARG A 137 4.99 -7.77 4.69
CA ARG A 137 4.83 -7.51 6.12
C ARG A 137 5.68 -6.31 6.49
N LEU A 138 5.07 -5.34 7.15
CA LEU A 138 5.72 -4.09 7.53
C LEU A 138 6.26 -4.16 8.96
N THR A 139 7.20 -3.28 9.27
CA THR A 139 7.59 -3.01 10.65
C THR A 139 6.43 -2.32 11.40
N GLU A 140 6.52 -2.21 12.72
CA GLU A 140 5.53 -1.46 13.49
C GLU A 140 5.45 0.01 13.04
N GLU A 141 6.61 0.63 12.80
CA GLU A 141 6.70 1.97 12.23
C GLU A 141 6.08 2.03 10.82
N GLY A 142 6.41 1.07 9.95
CA GLY A 142 5.85 1.01 8.59
C GLY A 142 4.32 0.91 8.58
N ARG A 143 3.73 0.04 9.41
CA ARG A 143 2.26 -0.04 9.56
C ARG A 143 1.66 1.28 10.00
N SER A 144 2.30 1.93 10.97
CA SER A 144 1.83 3.21 11.52
C SER A 144 1.88 4.32 10.47
N ARG A 145 2.99 4.42 9.72
CA ARG A 145 3.14 5.38 8.62
C ARG A 145 2.10 5.16 7.53
N LEU A 146 1.95 3.91 7.06
CA LEU A 146 0.99 3.56 6.03
C LEU A 146 -0.44 3.91 6.45
N TRP A 147 -0.85 3.47 7.65
CA TRP A 147 -2.19 3.75 8.17
C TRP A 147 -2.45 5.26 8.32
N THR A 148 -1.47 5.99 8.86
CA THR A 148 -1.57 7.46 9.05
C THR A 148 -1.73 8.19 7.74
N TYR A 149 -1.03 7.72 6.69
CA TYR A 149 -1.16 8.26 5.34
C TYR A 149 -2.54 7.95 4.75
N CYS A 150 -2.96 6.68 4.78
CA CYS A 150 -4.15 6.17 4.10
C CYS A 150 -5.48 6.61 4.73
N ARG A 151 -5.54 6.79 6.06
CA ARG A 151 -6.81 7.00 6.79
C ARG A 151 -7.67 8.17 6.30
N ASN A 152 -7.05 9.19 5.72
CA ASN A 152 -7.71 10.40 5.22
C ASN A 152 -7.60 10.55 3.70
N ARG A 153 -7.13 9.51 2.99
CA ARG A 153 -6.78 9.55 1.56
C ARG A 153 -7.39 8.40 0.77
N VAL A 154 -8.52 7.86 1.25
CA VAL A 154 -9.26 6.82 0.52
C VAL A 154 -9.63 7.30 -0.88
N GLY A 155 -9.42 6.46 -1.88
CA GLY A 155 -9.63 6.78 -3.30
C GLY A 155 -8.45 7.46 -3.98
N GLN A 156 -7.43 7.91 -3.25
CA GLN A 156 -6.16 8.37 -3.84
C GLN A 156 -5.27 7.17 -4.21
N GLN A 157 -4.31 7.42 -5.09
CA GLN A 157 -3.32 6.41 -5.51
C GLN A 157 -2.07 6.48 -4.63
N MET A 158 -1.43 5.33 -4.50
CA MET A 158 -0.04 5.23 -4.07
C MET A 158 0.78 4.76 -5.24
N LEU A 159 2.08 5.05 -5.24
CA LEU A 159 2.99 4.63 -6.30
C LEU A 159 4.09 3.79 -5.71
N LEU A 160 4.24 2.57 -6.20
CA LEU A 160 5.39 1.73 -5.91
C LEU A 160 6.48 2.04 -6.94
N TYR A 161 7.62 2.53 -6.45
CA TYR A 161 8.84 2.73 -7.22
C TYR A 161 9.91 1.71 -6.81
N VAL A 162 10.62 1.19 -7.81
CA VAL A 162 11.91 0.54 -7.62
C VAL A 162 12.93 1.22 -8.51
N GLY A 163 13.94 1.83 -7.90
CA GLY A 163 14.85 2.75 -8.58
C GLY A 163 14.10 3.96 -9.15
N ASP A 164 14.20 4.16 -10.46
CA ASP A 164 13.54 5.21 -11.23
C ASP A 164 12.29 4.73 -11.98
N GLN A 165 11.82 3.51 -11.72
CA GLN A 165 10.67 2.93 -12.40
C GLN A 165 9.48 2.75 -11.45
N ALA A 166 8.31 3.23 -11.88
CA ALA A 166 7.05 2.94 -11.22
C ALA A 166 6.52 1.57 -11.68
N TRP A 167 6.18 0.71 -10.73
CA TRP A 167 5.75 -0.67 -10.97
C TRP A 167 4.28 -0.91 -10.68
N SER A 168 3.70 -0.16 -9.75
CA SER A 168 2.29 -0.31 -9.40
C SER A 168 1.71 1.00 -8.89
N ALA A 169 0.43 1.21 -9.15
CA ALA A 169 -0.32 2.38 -8.70
C ALA A 169 -1.59 2.00 -7.92
N PRO A 170 -1.48 1.28 -6.79
CA PRO A 170 -2.65 0.81 -6.06
C PRO A 170 -3.48 1.97 -5.52
N VAL A 171 -4.80 1.80 -5.53
CA VAL A 171 -5.75 2.76 -4.95
C VAL A 171 -5.93 2.45 -3.47
N ILE A 172 -5.93 3.48 -2.63
CA ILE A 172 -6.16 3.37 -1.20
C ILE A 172 -7.61 2.98 -0.96
N THR A 173 -7.82 1.81 -0.37
CA THR A 173 -9.14 1.27 -0.04
C THR A 173 -9.54 1.64 1.39
N ASN A 174 -10.85 1.58 1.66
CA ASN A 174 -11.40 1.74 3.01
C ASN A 174 -10.87 0.72 4.02
N GLU A 175 -10.45 -0.46 3.55
CA GLU A 175 -9.91 -1.52 4.42
C GLU A 175 -8.64 -1.03 5.10
N ILE A 176 -7.61 -0.65 4.33
CA ILE A 176 -6.31 -0.18 4.85
C ILE A 176 -6.48 1.09 5.68
N ALA A 177 -7.42 1.96 5.32
CA ALA A 177 -7.74 3.18 6.06
C ALA A 177 -8.43 2.93 7.41
N SER A 178 -8.98 1.74 7.65
CA SER A 178 -9.77 1.44 8.84
C SER A 178 -8.88 1.16 10.08
N GLN A 179 -9.41 1.47 11.27
CA GLN A 179 -8.77 1.05 12.53
C GLN A 179 -8.78 -0.48 12.70
N LEU A 180 -9.77 -1.15 12.11
CA LEU A 180 -9.89 -2.62 12.15
C LEU A 180 -8.74 -3.30 11.41
N TRP A 181 -8.31 -2.74 10.27
CA TRP A 181 -7.10 -3.22 9.59
C TRP A 181 -5.88 -3.11 10.49
N LEU A 182 -5.71 -1.98 11.17
CA LEU A 182 -4.57 -1.78 12.07
C LEU A 182 -4.57 -2.79 13.22
N ILE A 183 -5.75 -3.01 13.83
CA ILE A 183 -5.94 -4.01 14.89
C ILE A 183 -5.66 -5.43 14.36
N SER A 184 -6.12 -5.75 13.15
CA SER A 184 -5.93 -7.10 12.59
C SER A 184 -4.46 -7.42 12.32
N ARG A 185 -3.61 -6.42 12.08
CA ARG A 185 -2.17 -6.63 11.90
C ARG A 185 -1.41 -7.00 13.18
N PHE A 186 -2.02 -6.83 14.36
CA PHE A 186 -1.49 -7.36 15.62
C PHE A 186 -1.85 -8.83 15.85
N SER A 187 -2.70 -9.41 15.00
CA SER A 187 -3.04 -10.83 15.06
C SER A 187 -1.83 -11.67 14.61
N PRO A 188 -1.45 -12.73 15.36
CA PRO A 188 -0.39 -13.65 14.92
C PRO A 188 -0.79 -14.45 13.67
N PHE A 189 -2.07 -14.45 13.29
CA PHE A 189 -2.59 -15.15 12.12
C PHE A 189 -2.46 -14.32 10.82
N GLU A 190 -2.19 -13.02 10.94
CA GLU A 190 -2.06 -12.15 9.78
C GLU A 190 -0.64 -12.23 9.21
N SER A 191 -0.54 -12.55 7.92
CA SER A 191 0.73 -12.93 7.28
C SER A 191 1.23 -11.90 6.26
N SER A 192 0.47 -10.85 6.03
CA SER A 192 0.79 -9.75 5.12
C SER A 192 0.14 -8.48 5.64
N ASP A 193 0.78 -7.34 5.49
CA ASP A 193 0.21 -6.03 5.83
C ASP A 193 -0.25 -5.29 4.57
N LEU A 194 0.54 -5.37 3.51
CA LEU A 194 0.28 -4.75 2.21
C LEU A 194 0.32 -5.81 1.12
N GLU A 195 -0.63 -5.75 0.18
CA GLU A 195 -0.63 -6.58 -1.02
C GLU A 195 -0.62 -5.68 -2.26
N ILE A 196 0.33 -5.95 -3.17
CA ILE A 196 0.51 -5.19 -4.41
C ILE A 196 0.32 -6.15 -5.58
N GLY A 197 -0.50 -5.77 -6.54
CA GLY A 197 -0.86 -6.58 -7.71
C GLY A 197 -2.18 -6.12 -8.32
N PRO A 198 -2.71 -6.84 -9.32
CA PRO A 198 -2.20 -8.11 -9.84
C PRO A 198 -0.96 -7.95 -10.73
N PHE A 199 -0.07 -8.95 -10.73
CA PHE A 199 1.03 -9.11 -11.69
C PHE A 199 0.79 -10.39 -12.50
N PHE A 200 0.95 -10.36 -13.82
CA PHE A 200 0.73 -11.54 -14.67
C PHE A 200 2.01 -12.32 -15.00
N ASP A 201 3.15 -11.84 -14.53
CA ASP A 201 4.45 -12.50 -14.58
C ASP A 201 4.92 -12.73 -13.14
N GLU A 202 5.38 -13.95 -12.83
CA GLU A 202 5.88 -14.34 -11.51
C GLU A 202 7.24 -13.69 -11.20
N GLU A 203 8.05 -13.42 -12.23
CA GLU A 203 9.39 -12.85 -12.05
C GLU A 203 9.32 -11.42 -11.49
N ILE A 204 8.31 -10.64 -11.90
CA ILE A 204 8.11 -9.25 -11.46
C ILE A 204 7.96 -9.15 -9.93
N PRO A 205 6.98 -9.78 -9.25
CA PRO A 205 6.85 -9.69 -7.81
C PRO A 205 8.05 -10.28 -7.07
N GLU A 206 8.78 -11.25 -7.63
CA GLU A 206 10.02 -11.74 -7.04
C GLU A 206 11.16 -10.71 -7.08
N GLU A 207 11.34 -10.01 -8.19
CA GLU A 207 12.32 -8.92 -8.30
C GLU A 207 11.97 -7.78 -7.35
N LEU A 208 10.70 -7.39 -7.29
CA LEU A 208 10.21 -6.39 -6.35
C LEU A 208 10.44 -6.82 -4.90
N LEU A 209 10.24 -8.10 -4.59
CA LEU A 209 10.51 -8.64 -3.26
C LEU A 209 12.01 -8.59 -2.92
N LYS A 210 12.89 -8.94 -3.88
CA LYS A 210 14.35 -8.83 -3.70
C LYS A 210 14.76 -7.38 -3.46
N ALA A 211 14.18 -6.43 -4.20
CA ALA A 211 14.41 -5.01 -3.99
C ALA A 211 13.93 -4.52 -2.62
N ALA A 212 12.75 -4.97 -2.18
CA ALA A 212 12.17 -4.60 -0.89
C ALA A 212 12.94 -5.15 0.33
N LEU A 213 13.59 -6.31 0.18
CA LEU A 213 14.33 -6.97 1.26
C LEU A 213 15.83 -6.66 1.24
N LYS A 214 16.32 -5.99 0.20
CA LYS A 214 17.70 -5.53 0.12
C LYS A 214 17.86 -4.37 1.12
N LYS A 215 18.47 -4.66 2.27
CA LYS A 215 18.77 -3.63 3.27
C LYS A 215 19.75 -2.60 2.69
N PRO A 216 19.61 -1.31 3.05
CA PRO A 216 20.56 -0.27 2.68
C PRO A 216 21.96 -0.54 3.25
#